data_AF-A0A3C1JMK3-F1
#
_entry.id   AF-A0A3C1JMK3-F1
#
_cell.length_a   1.000
_cell.length_b   1.000
_cell.length_c   1.000
_cell.angle_alpha   90.00
_cell.angle_beta   90.00
_cell.angle_gamma   90.00
#
_symmetry.space_group_name_H-M   'P 1'
#
loop_
_entity.id
_entity.type
_entity.pdbx_description
1 polymer ?
#
loop_
_entity_poly.entity_id
_entity_poly.type
_entity_poly.pdbx_seq_one_letter_code
_entity_poly.pdbx_strand_id
1 'polypeptide(L)' 'MTDIRAFRGLRYDPARVEPQDVICPPYDIIGPDAQAEYHARSPFNIIRV' A
#
# COMPACT_ATOMS: atom_id res chain seq x y z
N MET A 1 -0.64 -30.17 18.11
CA MET A 1 -1.04 -28.96 18.87
C MET A 1 -0.40 -27.77 18.17
N THR A 2 -1.15 -26.77 17.76
CA THR A 2 -0.63 -25.62 16.98
C THR A 2 -0.06 -24.56 17.92
N ASP A 3 1.20 -24.14 17.72
CA ASP A 3 1.83 -23.04 18.45
C ASP A 3 1.52 -21.71 17.75
N ILE A 4 0.92 -20.77 18.48
CA ILE A 4 0.54 -19.43 17.98
C ILE A 4 1.31 -18.39 18.79
N ARG A 5 2.05 -17.53 18.10
CA ARG A 5 2.85 -16.47 18.72
C ARG A 5 2.54 -15.12 18.07
N ALA A 6 2.52 -14.07 18.89
CA ALA A 6 2.44 -12.71 18.39
C ALA A 6 3.73 -12.33 17.65
N PHE A 7 3.61 -11.40 16.70
CA PHE A 7 4.74 -10.78 16.03
C PHE A 7 4.51 -9.27 15.94
N ARG A 8 5.58 -8.52 15.75
CA ARG A 8 5.51 -7.07 15.57
C ARG A 8 5.14 -6.75 14.14
N GLY A 9 3.96 -6.16 13.94
CA GLY A 9 3.55 -5.62 12.65
C GLY A 9 4.38 -4.41 12.25
N LEU A 10 4.61 -4.25 10.94
CA LEU A 10 5.17 -3.03 10.36
C LEU A 10 4.05 -2.03 10.10
N ARG A 11 4.35 -0.74 10.23
CA ARG A 11 3.44 0.37 9.93
C ARG A 11 4.20 1.42 9.13
N TYR A 12 3.46 2.20 8.35
CA TYR A 12 4.02 3.40 7.72
C TYR A 12 4.49 4.40 8.78
N ASP A 13 5.54 5.13 8.44
CA ASP A 13 6.05 6.24 9.24
C ASP A 13 5.30 7.52 8.85
N PRO A 14 4.42 8.06 9.73
CA PRO A 14 3.62 9.24 9.41
C PRO A 14 4.46 10.51 9.27
N ALA A 15 5.71 10.53 9.78
CA ALA A 15 6.61 11.66 9.55
C ALA A 15 7.16 11.69 8.10
N ARG A 16 6.98 10.59 7.34
CA ARG A 16 7.52 10.43 5.99
C ARG A 16 6.44 10.38 4.92
N VAL A 17 5.33 9.70 5.19
CA VAL A 17 4.24 9.51 4.23
C VAL A 17 2.89 9.45 4.94
N GLU A 18 1.87 10.03 4.32
CA GLU A 18 0.49 9.75 4.65
C GLU A 18 0.06 8.46 3.93
N PRO A 19 -0.40 7.41 4.64
CA PRO A 19 -0.67 6.11 4.03
C PRO A 19 -1.63 6.18 2.83
N GLN A 20 -2.65 7.03 2.88
CA GLN A 20 -3.65 7.22 1.83
C GLN A 20 -3.06 7.66 0.46
N ASP A 21 -1.88 8.26 0.47
CA ASP A 21 -1.20 8.73 -0.75
C ASP A 21 -0.37 7.63 -1.40
N VAL A 22 0.01 6.60 -0.64
CA VAL A 22 0.96 5.55 -1.05
C VAL A 22 0.37 4.14 -1.11
N ILE A 23 -0.88 3.95 -0.69
CA ILE A 23 -1.62 2.69 -0.87
C ILE A 23 -2.52 2.72 -2.10
N CYS A 24 -2.89 1.55 -2.59
CA CYS A 24 -3.94 1.36 -3.58
C CYS A 24 -4.72 0.07 -3.26
N PRO A 25 -5.89 -0.14 -3.88
CA PRO A 25 -6.61 -1.41 -3.79
C PRO A 25 -5.79 -2.58 -4.37
N PRO A 26 -6.21 -3.83 -4.17
CA PRO A 26 -5.58 -4.99 -4.81
C PRO A 26 -5.67 -4.96 -6.35
N TYR A 27 -4.72 -5.60 -7.03
CA TYR A 27 -4.52 -5.53 -8.48
C TYR A 27 -5.70 -6.08 -9.31
N ASP A 28 -6.51 -6.97 -8.75
CA ASP A 28 -7.65 -7.60 -9.42
C ASP A 28 -8.83 -6.65 -9.63
N ILE A 29 -8.82 -5.50 -8.97
CA ILE A 29 -9.87 -4.48 -9.07
C ILE A 29 -9.38 -3.13 -9.61
N ILE A 30 -8.10 -3.01 -9.99
CA ILE A 30 -7.53 -1.77 -10.53
C ILE A 30 -7.60 -1.80 -12.07
N GLY A 31 -8.36 -0.87 -12.64
CA GLY A 31 -8.36 -0.60 -14.07
C GLY A 31 -7.25 0.37 -14.51
N PRO A 32 -7.04 0.55 -15.84
CA PRO A 32 -5.97 1.40 -16.37
C PRO A 32 -6.02 2.86 -15.91
N ASP A 33 -7.21 3.46 -15.87
CA ASP A 33 -7.36 4.87 -15.46
C ASP A 33 -7.02 5.06 -13.98
N ALA A 34 -7.48 4.14 -13.13
CA ALA A 34 -7.16 4.15 -11.71
C ALA A 34 -5.66 3.91 -11.48
N GLN A 35 -5.04 3.01 -12.25
CA GLN A 35 -3.59 2.79 -12.19
C GLN A 35 -2.81 4.07 -12.52
N ALA A 36 -3.21 4.80 -13.57
CA ALA A 36 -2.60 6.08 -13.93
C ALA A 36 -2.75 7.12 -12.81
N GLU A 37 -3.93 7.18 -12.17
CA GLU A 37 -4.17 8.06 -11.02
C GLU A 37 -3.25 7.72 -9.83
N TYR A 38 -3.13 6.44 -9.46
CA TYR A 38 -2.24 6.03 -8.37
C TYR A 38 -0.77 6.29 -8.68
N HIS A 39 -0.34 6.12 -9.93
CA HIS A 39 1.00 6.49 -10.36
C HIS A 39 1.25 8.01 -10.21
N ALA A 40 0.26 8.84 -10.54
CA ALA A 40 0.36 10.29 -10.41
C ALA A 40 0.30 10.77 -8.94
N ARG A 41 -0.44 10.06 -8.08
CA ARG A 41 -0.65 10.44 -6.67
C ARG A 41 0.64 10.49 -5.86
N SER A 42 1.52 9.50 -6.04
CA SER A 42 2.81 9.49 -5.34
C SER A 42 3.88 8.68 -6.09
N PRO A 43 5.14 9.14 -6.08
CA PRO A 43 6.25 8.34 -6.58
C PRO A 43 6.50 7.08 -5.73
N PHE A 44 5.99 7.04 -4.49
CA PHE A 44 6.14 5.92 -3.56
C PHE A 44 4.89 5.04 -3.44
N ASN A 45 3.88 5.23 -4.31
CA ASN A 45 2.68 4.41 -4.28
C ASN A 45 2.99 2.94 -4.62
N ILE A 46 2.36 2.01 -3.88
CA ILE A 46 2.56 0.56 -4.00
C ILE A 46 2.18 -0.01 -5.38
N ILE A 47 1.40 0.71 -6.18
CA ILE A 47 1.05 0.37 -7.57
C ILE A 47 2.25 0.14 -8.51
N ARG A 48 3.47 0.50 -8.07
CA ARG A 48 4.72 0.38 -8.83
C ARG A 48 5.45 -0.96 -8.64
N VAL A 49 4.94 -1.85 -7.79
CA VAL A 49 5.48 -3.20 -7.52
C VAL A 49 4.65 -4.23 -8.25
#